data_AF-A0A1F8F6D9-F1
#
_entry.id   AF-A0A1F8F6D9-F1
#
_cell.length_a   1.000
_cell.length_b   1.000
_cell.length_c   1.000
_cell.angle_alpha   90.00
_cell.angle_beta   90.00
_cell.angle_gamma   90.00
#
_symmetry.space_group_name_H-M   'P 1'
#
loop_
_entity.id
_entity.type
_entity.pdbx_description
1 polymer ?
#
loop_
_entity_poly.entity_id
_entity_poly.type
_entity_poly.pdbx_seq_one_letter_code
_entity_poly.pdbx_strand_id
1 'polypeptide(L)'
;MFVKIKNMQKWWKILFLVLLVITLLALFEIDLNGQGLETRANIIEIVNSPETPQQDPVTPQWALLDKILEPDPEFDNIKLFLGDKDIIYYENVPARDARGIIRKNKKTGKDIIQSIKRRDKEREVALKILNTSNGETETIKIRKKGDQLINPPGYTVEVVQRPNGIRWNAHNTYYRVIEPQNRVVIRNAWPDIKTVNKKRVVENKAYVPFSKEIATLEAIEKGHNDLTNIVSEAKNRLRQNGVMSKAFPDRLVADVLPDEFYRRRAIMERTDLGEIIIDPKETVNMFFAILGTNGSNSFSSCNSAPACGMFQFTDKGKNGTYRTVVRTYPKANLIKDFKTGSLDHVNSAMAAMLLDDSNLGSLVKKYGAKIYTDQRLEEYLAASYNGAPRWVTKSLDATLSKNVSNWGKYLKSETEGFMVKLDLLKRIDI
;
A
#
# COMPACT_ATOMS: atom_id res chain seq x y z
N MET A 1 -38.28 48.25 -11.41
CA MET A 1 -38.63 48.47 -9.98
C MET A 1 -38.84 47.17 -9.17
N PHE A 2 -38.63 45.96 -9.72
CA PHE A 2 -38.94 44.69 -9.03
C PHE A 2 -37.72 43.91 -8.44
N VAL A 3 -36.49 44.40 -8.60
CA VAL A 3 -35.28 43.68 -8.13
C VAL A 3 -34.93 43.99 -6.66
N LYS A 4 -35.42 45.11 -6.09
CA LYS A 4 -35.10 45.50 -4.70
C LYS A 4 -35.86 44.73 -3.61
N ILE A 5 -37.00 44.09 -3.93
CA ILE A 5 -37.86 43.45 -2.91
C ILE A 5 -37.35 42.04 -2.53
N LYS A 6 -36.72 41.30 -3.44
CA LYS A 6 -36.22 39.94 -3.18
C LYS A 6 -35.02 39.90 -2.20
N ASN A 7 -34.17 40.92 -2.21
CA ASN A 7 -33.05 40.97 -1.26
C ASN A 7 -33.50 41.30 0.16
N MET A 8 -34.58 42.07 0.32
CA MET A 8 -35.08 42.46 1.65
C MET A 8 -35.61 41.25 2.44
N GLN A 9 -36.33 40.33 1.79
CA GLN A 9 -36.80 39.09 2.44
C GLN A 9 -35.66 38.17 2.90
N LYS A 10 -34.51 38.18 2.24
CA LYS A 10 -33.36 37.33 2.63
C LYS A 10 -32.69 37.85 3.90
N TRP A 11 -32.61 39.17 4.05
CA TRP A 11 -32.06 39.81 5.25
C TRP A 11 -32.95 39.63 6.48
N TRP A 12 -34.29 39.70 6.33
CA TRP A 12 -35.23 39.43 7.43
C TRP A 12 -35.17 37.99 7.95
N LYS A 13 -34.94 37.01 7.07
CA LYS A 13 -34.77 35.61 7.48
C LYS A 13 -33.48 35.38 8.27
N ILE A 14 -32.39 36.05 7.89
CA ILE A 14 -31.11 35.97 8.61
C ILE A 14 -31.25 36.66 9.98
N LEU A 15 -31.87 37.84 10.02
CA LEU A 15 -32.10 38.57 11.27
C LEU A 15 -32.95 37.76 12.26
N PHE A 16 -33.99 37.09 11.77
CA PHE A 16 -34.86 36.24 12.58
C PHE A 16 -34.11 35.01 13.13
N LEU A 17 -33.24 34.39 12.34
CA LEU A 17 -32.46 33.22 12.76
C LEU A 17 -31.42 33.60 13.83
N VAL A 18 -30.78 34.77 13.68
CA VAL A 18 -29.83 35.30 14.68
C VAL A 18 -30.54 35.62 15.99
N LEU A 19 -31.71 36.27 15.92
CA LEU A 19 -32.53 36.52 17.11
C LEU A 19 -32.95 35.23 17.81
N LEU A 20 -33.36 34.20 17.07
CA LEU A 20 -33.75 32.91 17.64
C LEU A 20 -32.59 32.20 18.37
N VAL A 21 -31.38 32.29 17.84
CA VAL A 21 -30.17 31.72 18.48
C VAL A 21 -29.81 32.51 19.74
N ILE A 22 -29.91 33.84 19.71
CA ILE A 22 -29.67 34.68 20.90
C ILE A 22 -30.70 34.37 22.00
N THR A 23 -31.98 34.21 21.65
CA THR A 23 -33.02 33.84 22.64
C THR A 23 -32.80 32.43 23.19
N LEU A 24 -32.36 31.47 22.37
CA LEU A 24 -32.01 30.12 22.83
C LEU A 24 -30.79 30.12 23.75
N LEU A 25 -29.78 30.95 23.49
CA LEU A 25 -28.62 31.10 24.38
C LEU A 25 -28.99 31.78 25.69
N ALA A 26 -29.88 32.77 25.67
CA ALA A 26 -30.40 33.42 26.87
C ALA A 26 -31.30 32.49 27.72
N LEU A 27 -31.92 31.47 27.10
CA LEU A 27 -32.70 30.43 27.80
C LEU A 27 -31.83 29.31 28.37
N PHE A 28 -30.53 29.25 28.03
CA PHE A 28 -29.58 28.23 28.47
C PHE A 28 -28.48 28.75 29.41
N GLU A 29 -28.62 29.97 29.96
CA GLU A 29 -27.89 30.35 31.19
C GLU A 29 -28.44 29.53 32.37
N ILE A 30 -28.00 28.28 32.45
CA ILE A 30 -28.17 27.43 33.62
C ILE A 30 -27.17 27.91 34.66
N ASP A 31 -27.76 28.51 35.68
CA ASP A 31 -27.33 28.68 37.06
C ASP A 31 -26.17 27.76 37.49
N LEU A 32 -24.94 28.29 37.42
CA LEU A 32 -23.77 27.77 38.10
C LEU A 32 -23.56 28.56 39.39
N ASN A 33 -24.48 28.42 40.35
CA ASN A 33 -24.21 28.80 41.73
C ASN A 33 -24.86 27.81 42.69
N GLY A 34 -24.03 27.28 43.59
CA GLY A 34 -24.33 26.11 44.39
C GLY A 34 -25.40 26.32 45.45
N GLN A 35 -26.04 25.20 45.82
CA GLN A 35 -26.61 24.98 47.13
C GLN A 35 -26.32 23.55 47.56
N GLY A 36 -25.76 23.42 48.76
CA GLY A 36 -25.50 22.14 49.41
C GLY A 36 -26.80 21.39 49.68
N LEU A 37 -26.78 20.10 49.35
CA LEU A 37 -27.78 19.15 49.77
C LEU A 37 -27.12 18.20 50.77
N GLU A 38 -27.52 18.35 52.04
CA GLU A 38 -27.23 17.38 53.10
C GLU A 38 -27.79 16.01 52.70
N THR A 39 -26.89 15.08 52.39
CA THR A 39 -27.23 13.68 52.25
C THR A 39 -27.04 13.02 53.62
N ARG A 40 -28.17 12.61 54.21
CA ARG A 40 -28.21 11.79 55.41
C ARG A 40 -27.42 10.50 55.17
N ALA A 41 -26.37 10.32 55.95
CA ALA A 41 -25.57 9.10 55.97
C ALA A 41 -26.42 7.94 56.53
N ASN A 42 -26.88 7.06 55.66
CA ASN A 42 -27.14 5.68 56.06
C ASN A 42 -25.79 4.97 56.06
N ILE A 43 -25.28 4.67 57.25
CA ILE A 43 -24.13 3.81 57.43
C ILE A 43 -24.58 2.40 57.01
N ILE A 44 -24.25 2.03 55.78
CA ILE A 44 -24.18 0.64 55.35
C ILE A 44 -22.75 0.21 55.68
N GLU A 45 -22.58 -0.70 56.63
CA GLU A 45 -21.32 -1.41 56.80
C GLU A 45 -21.00 -2.15 55.49
N ILE A 46 -20.07 -1.61 54.72
CA ILE A 46 -19.45 -2.34 53.62
C ILE A 46 -18.57 -3.38 54.28
N VAL A 47 -19.05 -4.63 54.30
CA VAL A 47 -18.19 -5.78 54.54
C VAL A 47 -17.21 -5.83 53.38
N ASN A 48 -15.98 -5.37 53.61
CA ASN A 48 -14.87 -5.52 52.68
C ASN A 48 -14.71 -7.01 52.38
N SER A 49 -15.21 -7.44 51.21
CA SER A 49 -14.75 -8.68 50.62
C SER A 49 -13.25 -8.54 50.38
N PRO A 50 -12.42 -9.57 50.70
CA PRO A 50 -10.99 -9.48 50.49
C PRO A 50 -10.73 -9.13 49.03
N GLU A 51 -10.02 -8.01 48.81
CA GLU A 51 -9.51 -7.63 47.51
C GLU A 51 -8.76 -8.84 46.94
N THR A 52 -9.34 -9.45 45.91
CA THR A 52 -8.62 -10.46 45.14
C THR A 52 -7.45 -9.72 44.51
N PRO A 53 -6.18 -10.16 44.72
CA PRO A 53 -5.03 -9.47 44.17
C PRO A 53 -5.24 -9.31 42.66
N GLN A 54 -5.38 -8.06 42.21
CA GLN A 54 -5.44 -7.75 40.80
C GLN A 54 -4.04 -8.08 40.27
N GLN A 55 -3.85 -9.30 39.77
CA GLN A 55 -2.62 -9.69 39.09
C GLN A 55 -2.43 -8.70 37.94
N ASP A 56 -1.36 -7.91 38.02
CA ASP A 56 -0.92 -7.09 36.90
C ASP A 56 -0.91 -7.97 35.64
N PRO A 57 -1.47 -7.50 34.50
CA PRO A 57 -1.49 -8.28 33.29
C PRO A 57 -0.06 -8.68 32.96
N VAL A 58 0.20 -10.00 33.01
CA VAL A 58 1.50 -10.58 32.69
C VAL A 58 1.87 -10.07 31.30
N THR A 59 2.89 -9.20 31.25
CA THR A 59 3.38 -8.71 29.96
C THR A 59 3.90 -9.92 29.20
N PRO A 60 3.39 -10.20 27.99
CA PRO A 60 3.84 -11.34 27.22
C PRO A 60 5.36 -11.26 27.05
N GLN A 61 6.08 -12.34 27.38
CA GLN A 61 7.55 -12.38 27.27
C GLN A 61 8.06 -12.51 25.82
N TRP A 62 7.26 -12.13 24.83
CA TRP A 62 7.55 -12.29 23.42
C TRP A 62 7.12 -11.06 22.63
N ALA A 63 7.88 -10.73 21.57
CA ALA A 63 7.48 -9.71 20.60
C ALA A 63 6.69 -10.35 19.45
N LEU A 64 5.67 -9.66 18.94
CA LEU A 64 4.83 -10.17 17.85
C LEU A 64 5.66 -10.43 16.58
N LEU A 65 6.64 -9.56 16.30
CA LEU A 65 7.50 -9.72 15.13
C LEU A 65 8.36 -10.98 15.22
N ASP A 66 8.85 -11.34 16.40
CA ASP A 66 9.61 -12.58 16.60
C ASP A 66 8.74 -13.81 16.25
N LYS A 67 7.50 -13.83 16.74
CA LYS A 67 6.52 -14.87 16.41
C LYS A 67 6.20 -14.97 14.92
N ILE A 68 6.15 -13.83 14.22
CA ILE A 68 5.93 -13.78 12.77
C ILE A 68 7.13 -14.38 12.01
N LEU A 69 8.35 -14.12 12.48
CA LEU A 69 9.59 -14.50 11.80
C LEU A 69 10.07 -15.92 12.15
N GLU A 70 9.44 -16.59 13.11
CA GLU A 70 9.70 -17.99 13.46
C GLU A 70 9.59 -18.89 12.20
N PRO A 71 10.63 -19.69 11.88
CA PRO A 71 10.56 -20.66 10.79
C PRO A 71 9.49 -21.73 11.08
N ASP A 72 8.67 -22.04 10.07
CA ASP A 72 7.64 -23.08 10.18
C ASP A 72 7.59 -23.92 8.90
N PRO A 73 8.55 -24.85 8.72
CA PRO A 73 8.63 -25.67 7.51
C PRO A 73 7.43 -26.63 7.38
N GLU A 74 6.76 -26.98 8.48
CA GLU A 74 5.55 -27.80 8.42
C GLU A 74 4.40 -27.01 7.79
N PHE A 75 4.21 -25.77 8.22
CA PHE A 75 3.22 -24.87 7.63
C PHE A 75 3.50 -24.57 6.16
N ASP A 76 4.77 -24.35 5.79
CA ASP A 76 5.16 -24.04 4.41
C ASP A 76 4.84 -25.20 3.43
N ASN A 77 4.93 -26.44 3.92
CA ASN A 77 4.70 -27.65 3.12
C ASN A 77 3.31 -28.28 3.33
N ILE A 78 2.38 -27.55 3.96
CA ILE A 78 1.06 -28.08 4.31
C ILE A 78 0.24 -28.50 3.07
N LYS A 79 -0.38 -29.68 3.09
CA LYS A 79 -1.24 -30.10 1.97
C LYS A 79 -2.56 -29.34 1.99
N LEU A 80 -2.87 -28.64 0.89
CA LEU A 80 -4.10 -27.87 0.71
C LEU A 80 -4.91 -28.40 -0.47
N PHE A 81 -6.22 -28.43 -0.30
CA PHE A 81 -7.14 -28.71 -1.40
C PHE A 81 -7.20 -27.53 -2.39
N LEU A 82 -7.26 -27.88 -3.68
CA LEU A 82 -7.53 -26.95 -4.77
C LEU A 82 -8.50 -27.60 -5.77
N GLY A 83 -9.62 -26.93 -6.01
CA GLY A 83 -10.66 -27.39 -6.93
C GLY A 83 -10.22 -27.36 -8.40
N ASP A 84 -10.78 -28.29 -9.17
CA ASP A 84 -10.53 -28.47 -10.60
C ASP A 84 -11.35 -27.52 -11.49
N LYS A 85 -12.45 -26.96 -10.96
CA LYS A 85 -13.39 -26.06 -11.67
C LYS A 85 -13.34 -24.63 -11.18
N ASP A 86 -13.53 -23.69 -12.11
CA ASP A 86 -13.67 -22.28 -11.78
C ASP A 86 -15.10 -22.01 -11.30
N ILE A 87 -15.22 -21.31 -10.18
CA ILE A 87 -16.45 -20.77 -9.64
C ILE A 87 -16.57 -19.32 -10.08
N ILE A 88 -17.69 -18.99 -10.71
CA ILE A 88 -18.02 -17.63 -11.11
C ILE A 88 -18.73 -16.95 -9.94
N TYR A 89 -18.26 -15.77 -9.57
CA TYR A 89 -18.90 -14.93 -8.56
C TYR A 89 -18.74 -13.45 -8.92
N TYR A 90 -19.43 -12.58 -8.20
CA TYR A 90 -19.43 -11.13 -8.47
C TYR A 90 -18.94 -10.36 -7.25
N GLU A 91 -18.03 -9.41 -7.48
CA GLU A 91 -17.55 -8.51 -6.44
C GLU A 91 -18.03 -7.09 -6.72
N ASN A 92 -18.62 -6.46 -5.70
CA ASN A 92 -18.95 -5.05 -5.74
C ASN A 92 -17.74 -4.24 -5.29
N VAL A 93 -17.15 -3.47 -6.20
CA VAL A 93 -16.00 -2.61 -5.91
C VAL A 93 -16.27 -1.17 -6.34
N PRO A 94 -15.59 -0.17 -5.76
CA PRO A 94 -15.65 1.20 -6.25
C PRO A 94 -15.15 1.29 -7.69
N ALA A 95 -15.94 1.93 -8.55
CA ALA A 95 -15.57 2.24 -9.92
C ALA A 95 -14.46 3.29 -9.94
N ARG A 96 -13.52 3.16 -10.88
CA ARG A 96 -12.36 4.06 -11.00
C ARG A 96 -12.37 4.82 -12.32
N ASP A 97 -11.75 5.99 -12.32
CA ASP A 97 -11.45 6.72 -13.55
C ASP A 97 -10.14 6.22 -14.19
N ALA A 98 -9.76 6.80 -15.33
CA ALA A 98 -8.56 6.41 -16.06
C ALA A 98 -7.24 6.68 -15.30
N ARG A 99 -7.28 7.46 -14.22
CA ARG A 99 -6.14 7.74 -13.35
C ARG A 99 -6.04 6.72 -12.21
N GLY A 100 -7.11 5.97 -11.95
CA GLY A 100 -7.22 5.02 -10.84
C GLY A 100 -7.94 5.59 -9.61
N ILE A 101 -8.51 6.80 -9.70
CA ILE A 101 -9.22 7.47 -8.61
C ILE A 101 -10.65 6.93 -8.51
N ILE A 102 -11.14 6.71 -7.29
CA ILE A 102 -12.52 6.27 -7.03
C ILE A 102 -13.52 7.33 -7.52
N ARG A 103 -14.46 6.90 -8.36
CA ARG A 103 -15.50 7.76 -8.92
C ARG A 103 -16.61 7.96 -7.90
N LYS A 104 -16.99 9.22 -7.68
CA LYS A 104 -18.11 9.61 -6.82
C LYS A 104 -19.29 10.11 -7.63
N ASN A 105 -20.50 9.83 -7.14
CA ASN A 105 -21.72 10.39 -7.69
C ASN A 105 -21.75 11.90 -7.40
N LYS A 106 -21.91 12.72 -8.44
CA LYS A 106 -21.86 14.19 -8.32
C LYS A 106 -22.95 14.78 -7.42
N LYS A 107 -24.10 14.12 -7.29
CA LYS A 107 -25.23 14.61 -6.48
C LYS A 107 -25.11 14.21 -5.01
N THR A 108 -24.67 12.98 -4.75
CA THR A 108 -24.70 12.40 -3.39
C THR A 108 -23.33 12.32 -2.73
N GLY A 109 -22.24 12.50 -3.47
CA GLY A 109 -20.88 12.31 -2.98
C GLY A 109 -20.49 10.85 -2.68
N LYS A 110 -21.42 9.90 -2.83
CA LYS A 110 -21.18 8.47 -2.57
C LYS A 110 -20.37 7.83 -3.69
N ASP A 111 -19.57 6.83 -3.34
CA ASP A 111 -18.80 6.04 -4.31
C ASP A 111 -19.74 5.33 -5.30
N ILE A 112 -19.36 5.36 -6.57
CA ILE A 112 -20.05 4.60 -7.61
C ILE A 112 -19.55 3.17 -7.51
N ILE A 113 -20.46 2.23 -7.26
CA ILE A 113 -20.12 0.81 -7.15
C ILE A 113 -20.32 0.14 -8.52
N GLN A 114 -19.37 -0.70 -8.91
CA GLN A 114 -19.46 -1.57 -10.07
C GLN A 114 -19.36 -3.03 -9.65
N SER A 115 -20.14 -3.90 -10.31
CA SER A 115 -20.07 -5.34 -10.10
C SER A 115 -19.11 -5.97 -11.10
N ILE A 116 -18.04 -6.59 -10.62
CA ILE A 116 -17.02 -7.25 -11.45
C ILE A 116 -17.22 -8.76 -11.37
N LYS A 117 -17.34 -9.41 -12.52
CA LYS A 117 -17.34 -10.86 -12.64
C LYS A 117 -15.94 -11.41 -12.37
N ARG A 118 -15.83 -12.30 -11.39
CA ARG A 118 -14.60 -13.05 -11.06
C ARG A 118 -14.74 -14.52 -11.44
N ARG A 119 -13.59 -15.16 -11.61
CA ARG A 119 -13.46 -16.61 -11.76
C ARG A 119 -12.35 -17.05 -10.84
N ASP A 120 -12.66 -17.96 -9.93
CA ASP A 120 -11.67 -18.51 -9.02
C ASP A 120 -11.99 -19.96 -8.68
N LYS A 121 -10.97 -20.73 -8.38
CA LYS A 121 -11.12 -22.12 -7.93
C LYS A 121 -11.46 -22.15 -6.44
N GLU A 122 -12.28 -23.12 -6.04
CA GLU A 122 -12.39 -23.47 -4.64
C GLU A 122 -11.02 -23.85 -4.11
N ARG A 123 -10.65 -23.35 -2.93
CA ARG A 123 -9.32 -23.62 -2.36
C ARG A 123 -9.38 -23.64 -0.85
N GLU A 124 -8.60 -24.51 -0.25
CA GLU A 124 -8.24 -24.40 1.15
C GLU A 124 -7.07 -23.43 1.31
N VAL A 125 -7.15 -22.61 2.35
CA VAL A 125 -6.08 -21.72 2.78
C VAL A 125 -5.77 -22.10 4.22
N ALA A 126 -4.51 -22.42 4.52
CA ALA A 126 -4.09 -22.58 5.91
C ALA A 126 -3.78 -21.21 6.50
N LEU A 127 -4.20 -20.99 7.74
CA LEU A 127 -3.90 -19.80 8.52
C LEU A 127 -3.12 -20.22 9.76
N LYS A 128 -1.94 -19.64 9.95
CA LYS A 128 -1.20 -19.71 11.22
C LYS A 128 -1.75 -18.60 12.11
N ILE A 129 -2.35 -18.99 13.21
CA ILE A 129 -3.00 -18.09 14.16
C ILE A 129 -2.17 -18.04 15.42
N LEU A 130 -1.91 -16.83 15.91
CA LEU A 130 -1.29 -16.57 17.21
C LEU A 130 -2.36 -16.20 18.22
N ASN A 131 -2.31 -16.82 19.40
CA ASN A 131 -2.99 -16.34 20.58
C ASN A 131 -2.21 -15.18 21.21
N THR A 132 -2.79 -13.99 21.20
CA THR A 132 -2.12 -12.81 21.73
C THR A 132 -2.09 -12.78 23.26
N SER A 133 -2.86 -13.65 23.96
CA SER A 133 -2.83 -13.69 25.43
C SER A 133 -1.72 -14.58 26.00
N ASN A 134 -1.33 -15.65 25.30
CA ASN A 134 -0.37 -16.63 25.81
C ASN A 134 0.79 -16.93 24.84
N GLY A 135 0.76 -16.43 23.60
CA GLY A 135 1.82 -16.62 22.60
C GLY A 135 1.78 -17.97 21.88
N GLU A 136 0.81 -18.83 22.17
CA GLU A 136 0.64 -20.10 21.48
C GLU A 136 0.20 -19.89 20.04
N THR A 137 0.69 -20.75 19.15
CA THR A 137 0.27 -20.73 17.75
C THR A 137 -0.40 -22.03 17.36
N GLU A 138 -1.35 -21.94 16.44
CA GLU A 138 -2.02 -23.08 15.86
C GLU A 138 -2.28 -22.86 14.37
N THR A 139 -2.59 -23.94 13.66
CA THR A 139 -2.91 -23.88 12.24
C THR A 139 -4.31 -24.38 11.98
N ILE A 140 -5.11 -23.54 11.32
CA ILE A 140 -6.44 -23.90 10.86
C ILE A 140 -6.50 -23.88 9.34
N LYS A 141 -7.47 -24.60 8.77
CA LYS A 141 -7.78 -24.52 7.34
C LYS A 141 -9.16 -23.91 7.14
N ILE A 142 -9.21 -22.84 6.36
CA ILE A 142 -10.45 -22.22 5.89
C ILE A 142 -10.65 -22.58 4.42
N ARG A 143 -11.89 -22.56 3.92
CA ARG A 143 -12.17 -22.82 2.51
C ARG A 143 -12.79 -21.60 1.83
N LYS A 144 -12.13 -21.11 0.79
CA LYS A 144 -12.69 -20.08 -0.10
C LYS A 144 -13.46 -20.76 -1.22
N LYS A 145 -14.74 -20.41 -1.38
CA LYS A 145 -15.62 -20.92 -2.43
C LYS A 145 -16.37 -19.76 -3.09
N GLY A 146 -15.87 -19.30 -4.23
CA GLY A 146 -16.38 -18.07 -4.86
C GLY A 146 -16.11 -16.84 -4.00
N ASP A 147 -17.18 -16.12 -3.62
CA ASP A 147 -17.16 -14.99 -2.69
C ASP A 147 -17.33 -15.39 -1.22
N GLN A 148 -17.60 -16.67 -0.94
CA GLN A 148 -17.83 -17.18 0.41
C GLN A 148 -16.54 -17.67 1.07
N LEU A 149 -16.48 -17.48 2.39
CA LEU A 149 -15.48 -18.09 3.26
C LEU A 149 -16.18 -19.08 4.18
N ILE A 150 -15.74 -20.33 4.15
CA ILE A 150 -16.24 -21.42 5.01
C ILE A 150 -15.21 -21.64 6.11
N ASN A 151 -15.65 -21.42 7.35
CA ASN A 151 -14.81 -21.55 8.55
C ASN A 151 -14.82 -22.99 9.10
N PRO A 152 -13.72 -23.44 9.72
CA PRO A 152 -13.72 -24.70 10.46
C PRO A 152 -14.52 -24.58 11.77
N PRO A 153 -14.94 -25.70 12.37
CA PRO A 153 -15.61 -25.69 13.68
C PRO A 153 -14.81 -24.96 14.75
N GLY A 154 -15.49 -24.19 15.59
CA GLY A 154 -14.84 -23.39 16.66
C GLY A 154 -14.24 -22.06 16.20
N TYR A 155 -14.27 -21.77 14.89
CA TYR A 155 -13.71 -20.54 14.33
C TYR A 155 -14.73 -19.69 13.59
N THR A 156 -14.63 -18.39 13.76
CA THR A 156 -15.23 -17.41 12.87
C THR A 156 -14.12 -16.51 12.34
N VAL A 157 -13.77 -16.69 11.07
CA VAL A 157 -12.84 -15.83 10.34
C VAL A 157 -13.62 -15.05 9.30
N GLU A 158 -13.24 -13.81 9.09
CA GLU A 158 -13.76 -12.97 8.02
C GLU A 158 -12.64 -12.36 7.18
N VAL A 159 -13.02 -11.86 6.01
CA VAL A 159 -12.14 -11.10 5.12
C VAL A 159 -12.45 -9.62 5.25
N VAL A 160 -11.46 -8.86 5.68
CA VAL A 160 -11.57 -7.42 5.85
C VAL A 160 -11.45 -6.73 4.49
N GLN A 161 -12.44 -5.91 4.15
CA GLN A 161 -12.41 -5.12 2.93
C GLN A 161 -11.46 -3.93 3.09
N ARG A 162 -10.55 -3.77 2.14
CA ARG A 162 -9.63 -2.63 2.09
C ARG A 162 -10.36 -1.34 1.69
N PRO A 163 -9.82 -0.14 2.02
CA PRO A 163 -10.43 1.15 1.63
C PRO A 163 -10.69 1.28 0.13
N ASN A 164 -9.90 0.57 -0.67
CA ASN A 164 -9.96 0.55 -2.12
C ASN A 164 -11.03 -0.39 -2.70
N GLY A 165 -11.77 -1.08 -1.83
CA GLY A 165 -12.84 -2.01 -2.13
C GLY A 165 -12.42 -3.47 -2.32
N ILE A 166 -11.13 -3.77 -2.31
CA ILE A 166 -10.64 -5.14 -2.51
C ILE A 166 -10.87 -5.94 -1.22
N ARG A 167 -11.57 -7.07 -1.36
CA ARG A 167 -11.71 -8.09 -0.30
C ARG A 167 -10.68 -9.19 -0.49
N TRP A 168 -10.66 -9.81 -1.66
CA TRP A 168 -9.79 -10.95 -1.96
C TRP A 168 -8.51 -10.48 -2.65
N ASN A 169 -7.37 -10.66 -1.99
CA ASN A 169 -6.06 -10.23 -2.47
C ASN A 169 -5.04 -11.39 -2.46
N ALA A 170 -5.50 -12.58 -2.86
CA ALA A 170 -4.71 -13.82 -2.87
C ALA A 170 -4.00 -14.06 -1.52
N HIS A 171 -2.70 -14.37 -1.55
CA HIS A 171 -1.85 -14.57 -0.36
C HIS A 171 -1.72 -13.33 0.55
N ASN A 172 -2.12 -12.14 0.09
CA ASN A 172 -2.13 -10.92 0.91
C ASN A 172 -3.57 -10.48 1.26
N THR A 173 -4.50 -11.44 1.37
CA THR A 173 -5.86 -11.20 1.87
C THR A 173 -5.82 -10.95 3.38
N TYR A 174 -6.43 -9.87 3.84
CA TYR A 174 -6.55 -9.56 5.26
C TYR A 174 -7.65 -10.42 5.89
N TYR A 175 -7.22 -11.40 6.69
CA TYR A 175 -8.09 -12.23 7.51
C TYR A 175 -8.16 -11.69 8.94
N ARG A 176 -9.38 -11.60 9.49
CA ARG A 176 -9.62 -11.25 10.89
C ARG A 176 -10.31 -12.41 11.58
N VAL A 177 -9.75 -12.85 12.71
CA VAL A 177 -10.38 -13.86 13.57
C VAL A 177 -11.31 -13.14 14.53
N ILE A 178 -12.60 -13.48 14.46
CA ILE A 178 -13.64 -12.97 15.35
C ILE A 178 -13.77 -13.89 16.56
N GLU A 179 -13.82 -15.20 16.30
CA GLU A 179 -13.84 -16.23 17.34
C GLU A 179 -12.83 -17.33 17.00
N PRO A 180 -12.06 -17.83 17.98
CA PRO A 180 -11.97 -17.32 19.34
C PRO A 180 -11.29 -15.94 19.41
N GLN A 181 -11.63 -15.14 20.43
CA GLN A 181 -11.04 -13.82 20.66
C GLN A 181 -9.53 -13.89 20.98
N ASN A 182 -8.85 -12.74 20.91
CA ASN A 182 -7.40 -12.61 21.14
C ASN A 182 -6.55 -13.43 20.16
N ARG A 183 -6.96 -13.43 18.90
CA ARG A 183 -6.31 -14.20 17.83
C ARG A 183 -5.96 -13.32 16.65
N VAL A 184 -4.74 -13.48 16.16
CA VAL A 184 -4.23 -12.77 14.98
C VAL A 184 -3.69 -13.77 13.97
N VAL A 185 -3.99 -13.56 12.70
CA VAL A 185 -3.39 -14.33 11.61
C VAL A 185 -1.99 -13.78 11.35
N ILE A 186 -0.98 -14.56 11.68
CA ILE A 186 0.44 -14.17 11.49
C ILE A 186 1.05 -14.76 10.22
N ARG A 187 0.39 -15.74 9.59
CA ARG A 187 0.82 -16.31 8.30
C ARG A 187 -0.37 -16.97 7.59
N ASN A 188 -0.37 -16.98 6.27
CA ASN A 188 -1.22 -17.86 5.48
C ASN A 188 -0.39 -18.70 4.52
N ALA A 189 -0.93 -19.85 4.10
CA ALA A 189 -0.43 -20.62 2.98
C ALA A 189 -1.52 -20.64 1.90
N TRP A 190 -1.22 -20.02 0.76
CA TRP A 190 -2.14 -19.88 -0.35
C TRP A 190 -1.73 -20.78 -1.52
N PRO A 191 -2.58 -21.72 -1.98
CA PRO A 191 -2.21 -22.60 -3.09
C PRO A 191 -2.24 -21.83 -4.41
N ASP A 192 -1.08 -21.58 -5.00
CA ASP A 192 -0.93 -20.89 -6.27
C ASP A 192 -0.68 -21.87 -7.41
N ILE A 193 -1.22 -21.55 -8.59
CA ILE A 193 -1.09 -22.41 -9.76
C ILE A 193 -0.04 -21.82 -10.68
N LYS A 194 1.09 -22.51 -10.77
CA LYS A 194 2.18 -22.14 -11.68
C LYS A 194 2.17 -23.06 -12.89
N THR A 195 2.58 -22.53 -14.04
CA THR A 195 2.87 -23.33 -15.23
C THR A 195 4.37 -23.50 -15.34
N VAL A 196 4.85 -24.73 -15.20
CA VAL A 196 6.26 -25.10 -15.33
C VAL A 196 6.38 -26.14 -16.42
N ASN A 197 7.18 -25.89 -17.46
CA ASN A 197 7.35 -26.80 -18.60
C ASN A 197 6.02 -27.27 -19.22
N LYS A 198 5.07 -26.35 -19.40
CA LYS A 198 3.70 -26.59 -19.88
C LYS A 198 2.83 -27.49 -18.97
N LYS A 199 3.31 -27.87 -17.78
CA LYS A 199 2.54 -28.58 -16.76
C LYS A 199 2.08 -27.61 -15.69
N ARG A 200 0.85 -27.78 -15.20
CA ARG A 200 0.34 -27.03 -14.06
C ARG A 200 0.85 -27.69 -12.78
N VAL A 201 1.50 -26.90 -11.94
CA VAL A 201 2.00 -27.29 -10.63
C VAL A 201 1.30 -26.41 -9.60
N VAL A 202 0.92 -26.99 -8.48
CA VAL A 202 0.39 -26.25 -7.33
C VAL A 202 1.53 -26.07 -6.34
N GLU A 203 1.76 -24.83 -5.93
CA GLU A 203 2.75 -24.49 -4.92
C GLU A 203 2.11 -23.59 -3.89
N ASN A 204 2.34 -23.87 -2.62
CA ASN A 204 1.86 -22.98 -1.57
C ASN A 204 2.75 -21.76 -1.49
N LYS A 205 2.12 -20.59 -1.56
CA LYS A 205 2.77 -19.35 -1.19
C LYS A 205 2.47 -19.07 0.27
N ALA A 206 3.42 -19.37 1.13
CA ALA A 206 3.39 -18.93 2.52
C ALA A 206 3.71 -17.43 2.60
N TYR A 207 2.90 -16.68 3.33
CA TYR A 207 3.01 -15.22 3.37
C TYR A 207 2.40 -14.65 4.64
N VAL A 208 2.92 -13.52 5.11
CA VAL A 208 2.32 -12.74 6.20
C VAL A 208 1.39 -11.70 5.58
N PRO A 209 0.06 -11.93 5.56
CA PRO A 209 -0.87 -10.99 4.95
C PRO A 209 -0.95 -9.70 5.79
N PHE A 210 -1.13 -8.55 5.14
CA PHE A 210 -1.39 -7.32 5.88
C PHE A 210 -2.63 -7.43 6.77
N SER A 211 -2.47 -6.91 7.98
CA SER A 211 -3.47 -6.80 9.05
C SER A 211 -3.06 -5.58 9.90
N LYS A 212 -4.02 -4.89 10.53
CA LYS A 212 -3.68 -3.77 11.43
C LYS A 212 -2.91 -4.23 12.65
N GLU A 213 -3.21 -5.44 13.11
CA GLU A 213 -2.59 -6.08 14.26
C GLU A 213 -1.11 -6.43 13.99
N ILE A 214 -0.76 -6.81 12.75
CA ILE A 214 0.64 -7.05 12.38
C ILE A 214 1.42 -5.77 12.04
N ALA A 215 0.73 -4.65 11.84
CA ALA A 215 1.34 -3.36 11.51
C ALA A 215 1.89 -2.66 12.77
N THR A 216 2.66 -3.40 13.57
CA THR A 216 3.33 -2.88 14.75
C THR A 216 4.44 -1.90 14.38
N LEU A 217 4.82 -1.04 15.32
CA LEU A 217 5.96 -0.13 15.13
C LEU A 217 7.23 -0.89 14.75
N GLU A 218 7.51 -2.01 15.43
CA GLU A 218 8.66 -2.87 15.14
C GLU A 218 8.66 -3.39 13.68
N ALA A 219 7.50 -3.85 13.19
CA ALA A 219 7.36 -4.36 11.83
C ALA A 219 7.54 -3.24 10.79
N ILE A 220 7.00 -2.06 11.07
CA ILE A 220 7.13 -0.87 10.22
C ILE A 220 8.59 -0.39 10.18
N GLU A 221 9.23 -0.25 11.34
CA GLU A 221 10.64 0.17 11.46
C GLU A 221 11.58 -0.82 10.78
N LYS A 222 11.35 -2.13 10.97
CA LYS A 222 12.10 -3.16 10.23
C LYS A 222 11.92 -3.00 8.72
N GLY A 223 10.70 -2.79 8.23
CA GLY A 223 10.45 -2.57 6.80
C GLY A 223 11.13 -1.32 6.24
N HIS A 224 11.15 -0.23 7.00
CA HIS A 224 11.86 0.98 6.64
C HIS A 224 13.38 0.74 6.54
N ASN A 225 13.95 0.05 7.53
CA ASN A 225 15.36 -0.32 7.54
C ASN A 225 15.71 -1.27 6.38
N ASP A 226 14.86 -2.26 6.11
CA ASP A 226 15.02 -3.18 4.99
C ASP A 226 15.05 -2.42 3.65
N LEU A 227 14.12 -1.49 3.41
CA LEU A 227 14.11 -0.69 2.17
C LEU A 227 15.36 0.19 2.04
N THR A 228 15.78 0.80 3.15
CA THR A 228 17.00 1.62 3.19
C THR A 228 18.23 0.78 2.85
N ASN A 229 18.34 -0.43 3.41
CA ASN A 229 19.42 -1.36 3.13
C ASN A 229 19.41 -1.82 1.68
N ILE A 230 18.23 -2.14 1.12
CA ILE A 230 18.08 -2.52 -0.29
C ILE A 230 18.61 -1.42 -1.23
N VAL A 231 18.24 -0.17 -0.99
CA VAL A 231 18.68 0.97 -1.81
C VAL A 231 20.18 1.23 -1.65
N SER A 232 20.68 1.22 -0.41
CA SER A 232 22.10 1.41 -0.10
C SER A 232 22.97 0.32 -0.75
N GLU A 233 22.57 -0.94 -0.61
CA GLU A 233 23.27 -2.08 -1.20
C GLU A 233 23.28 -2.01 -2.72
N ALA A 234 22.14 -1.66 -3.34
CA ALA A 234 22.07 -1.46 -4.79
C ALA A 234 23.07 -0.40 -5.28
N LYS A 235 23.15 0.74 -4.60
CA LYS A 235 24.14 1.78 -4.91
C LYS A 235 25.57 1.29 -4.72
N ASN A 236 25.85 0.59 -3.62
CA ASN A 236 27.19 0.07 -3.34
C ASN A 236 27.63 -0.93 -4.41
N ARG A 237 26.75 -1.84 -4.84
CA ARG A 237 27.03 -2.78 -5.94
C ARG A 237 27.28 -2.05 -7.26
N LEU A 238 26.49 -1.02 -7.60
CA LEU A 238 26.73 -0.19 -8.80
C LEU A 238 28.06 0.57 -8.74
N ARG A 239 28.44 1.08 -7.55
CA ARG A 239 29.71 1.77 -7.32
C ARG A 239 30.89 0.82 -7.45
N GLN A 240 30.83 -0.34 -6.80
CA GLN A 240 31.85 -1.40 -6.89
C GLN A 240 32.05 -1.88 -8.34
N ASN A 241 30.97 -1.97 -9.10
CA ASN A 241 31.00 -2.34 -10.51
C ASN A 241 31.49 -1.22 -11.44
N GLY A 242 31.80 -0.02 -10.91
CA GLY A 242 32.29 1.11 -11.70
C GLY A 242 31.32 1.55 -12.80
N VAL A 243 30.02 1.53 -12.51
CA VAL A 243 28.99 1.83 -13.51
C VAL A 243 28.89 3.35 -13.72
N MET A 244 29.43 3.83 -14.85
CA MET A 244 29.37 5.24 -15.24
C MET A 244 27.98 5.65 -15.70
N SER A 245 27.59 6.87 -15.37
CA SER A 245 26.32 7.48 -15.77
C SER A 245 26.27 7.80 -17.26
N LYS A 246 25.10 7.60 -17.86
CA LYS A 246 24.78 8.04 -19.23
C LYS A 246 24.40 9.52 -19.27
N ALA A 247 23.93 10.08 -18.16
CA ALA A 247 23.64 11.49 -18.03
C ALA A 247 24.90 12.34 -17.81
N PHE A 248 25.82 11.83 -16.99
CA PHE A 248 27.07 12.49 -16.60
C PHE A 248 28.24 11.50 -16.71
N PRO A 249 28.91 11.42 -17.89
CA PRO A 249 29.91 10.39 -18.16
C PRO A 249 31.12 10.37 -17.23
N ASP A 250 31.35 11.43 -16.47
CA ASP A 250 32.39 11.62 -15.46
C ASP A 250 31.97 11.18 -14.04
N ARG A 251 30.73 10.73 -13.86
CA ARG A 251 30.18 10.31 -12.56
C ARG A 251 29.71 8.86 -12.57
N LEU A 252 29.73 8.22 -11.41
CA LEU A 252 29.11 6.92 -11.22
C LEU A 252 27.59 7.08 -11.09
N VAL A 253 26.81 6.17 -11.68
CA VAL A 253 25.34 6.17 -11.59
C VAL A 253 24.85 6.25 -10.15
N ALA A 254 25.54 5.56 -9.24
CA ALA A 254 25.20 5.51 -7.81
C ALA A 254 25.23 6.89 -7.12
N ASP A 255 25.95 7.86 -7.71
CA ASP A 255 26.19 9.18 -7.13
C ASP A 255 25.42 10.30 -7.87
N VAL A 256 24.56 9.96 -8.84
CA VAL A 256 23.80 10.96 -9.61
C VAL A 256 22.49 11.35 -8.96
N LEU A 257 21.71 10.40 -8.45
CA LEU A 257 20.36 10.66 -7.92
C LEU A 257 20.27 10.28 -6.44
N PRO A 258 19.48 11.00 -5.62
CA PRO A 258 19.40 10.75 -4.19
C PRO A 258 18.59 9.48 -3.87
N ASP A 259 18.88 8.86 -2.72
CA ASP A 259 18.27 7.59 -2.29
C ASP A 259 16.74 7.68 -2.16
N GLU A 260 16.25 8.83 -1.72
CA GLU A 260 14.82 9.11 -1.53
C GLU A 260 13.98 8.88 -2.79
N PHE A 261 14.54 9.11 -3.98
CA PHE A 261 13.81 8.88 -5.24
C PHE A 261 13.45 7.39 -5.37
N TYR A 262 14.37 6.51 -4.96
CA TYR A 262 14.22 5.07 -5.08
C TYR A 262 13.40 4.47 -3.93
N ARG A 263 13.51 5.03 -2.72
CA ARG A 263 12.59 4.67 -1.62
C ARG A 263 11.14 5.01 -2.00
N ARG A 264 10.90 6.23 -2.50
CA ARG A 264 9.57 6.65 -2.99
C ARG A 264 9.10 5.80 -4.16
N ARG A 265 9.99 5.51 -5.13
CA ARG A 265 9.66 4.64 -6.27
C ARG A 265 9.10 3.29 -5.82
N ALA A 266 9.76 2.59 -4.90
CA ALA A 266 9.29 1.31 -4.40
C ALA A 266 7.88 1.41 -3.79
N ILE A 267 7.64 2.43 -2.98
CA ILE A 267 6.32 2.68 -2.35
C ILE A 267 5.26 2.98 -3.42
N MET A 268 5.57 3.86 -4.38
CA MET A 268 4.63 4.26 -5.44
C MET A 268 4.18 3.07 -6.30
N GLU A 269 5.10 2.14 -6.60
CA GLU A 269 4.82 0.95 -7.40
C GLU A 269 3.98 -0.10 -6.64
N ARG A 270 4.04 -0.10 -5.30
CA ARG A 270 3.39 -1.13 -4.46
C ARG A 270 2.12 -0.67 -3.73
N THR A 271 1.79 0.61 -3.78
CA THR A 271 0.60 1.20 -3.15
C THR A 271 -0.54 1.43 -4.15
N ASP A 272 -1.80 1.32 -3.72
CA ASP A 272 -2.94 1.69 -4.57
C ASP A 272 -3.17 3.21 -4.52
N LEU A 273 -3.53 3.81 -5.66
CA LEU A 273 -3.81 5.25 -5.71
C LEU A 273 -5.02 5.64 -4.84
N GLY A 274 -6.04 4.79 -4.77
CA GLY A 274 -7.23 5.07 -3.96
C GLY A 274 -6.90 5.09 -2.47
N GLU A 275 -6.10 4.13 -2.00
CA GLU A 275 -5.72 4.04 -0.58
C GLU A 275 -4.83 5.20 -0.16
N ILE A 276 -3.79 5.50 -0.94
CA ILE A 276 -2.86 6.56 -0.57
C ILE A 276 -3.51 7.95 -0.62
N ILE A 277 -4.54 8.17 -1.46
CA ILE A 277 -5.34 9.40 -1.43
C ILE A 277 -6.20 9.49 -0.17
N ILE A 278 -6.72 8.37 0.32
CA ILE A 278 -7.59 8.32 1.51
C ILE A 278 -6.76 8.48 2.78
N ASP A 279 -5.69 7.70 2.92
CA ASP A 279 -4.80 7.71 4.08
C ASP A 279 -3.36 7.41 3.63
N PRO A 280 -2.57 8.45 3.30
CA PRO A 280 -1.19 8.29 2.87
C PRO A 280 -0.33 7.56 3.90
N LYS A 281 -0.48 7.91 5.19
CA LYS A 281 0.38 7.40 6.27
C LYS A 281 0.10 5.93 6.50
N GLU A 282 -1.16 5.53 6.63
CA GLU A 282 -1.53 4.13 6.81
C GLU A 282 -1.13 3.28 5.59
N THR A 283 -1.27 3.83 4.38
CA THR A 283 -0.88 3.12 3.15
C THR A 283 0.63 2.86 3.09
N VAL A 284 1.44 3.82 3.56
CA VAL A 284 2.89 3.66 3.70
C VAL A 284 3.26 2.69 4.82
N ASN A 285 2.60 2.78 5.98
CA ASN A 285 2.79 1.83 7.08
C ASN A 285 2.49 0.40 6.65
N MET A 286 1.42 0.19 5.88
CA MET A 286 1.12 -1.12 5.29
C MET A 286 2.24 -1.61 4.37
N PHE A 287 2.80 -0.75 3.52
CA PHE A 287 3.94 -1.12 2.68
C PHE A 287 5.11 -1.62 3.54
N PHE A 288 5.47 -0.85 4.58
CA PHE A 288 6.60 -1.20 5.44
C PHE A 288 6.31 -2.42 6.30
N ALA A 289 5.12 -2.56 6.89
CA ALA A 289 4.74 -3.76 7.64
C ALA A 289 4.83 -5.03 6.77
N ILE A 290 4.36 -4.98 5.51
CA ILE A 290 4.51 -6.10 4.57
C ILE A 290 5.99 -6.40 4.29
N LEU A 291 6.81 -5.38 4.06
CA LEU A 291 8.23 -5.54 3.80
C LEU A 291 8.96 -6.13 5.03
N GLY A 292 8.73 -5.58 6.22
CA GLY A 292 9.38 -6.01 7.46
C GLY A 292 9.01 -7.45 7.85
N THR A 293 7.74 -7.83 7.68
CA THR A 293 7.25 -9.17 8.06
C THR A 293 7.58 -10.26 7.03
N ASN A 294 7.77 -9.91 5.76
CA ASN A 294 8.05 -10.90 4.71
C ASN A 294 9.49 -10.83 4.17
N GLY A 295 10.28 -9.81 4.52
CA GLY A 295 11.65 -9.61 4.04
C GLY A 295 11.77 -9.74 2.52
N SER A 296 12.72 -10.55 2.05
CA SER A 296 12.95 -10.82 0.63
C SER A 296 11.77 -11.50 -0.09
N ASN A 297 10.85 -12.14 0.65
CA ASN A 297 9.65 -12.73 0.08
C ASN A 297 8.55 -11.69 -0.17
N SER A 298 8.66 -10.48 0.38
CA SER A 298 7.71 -9.40 0.09
C SER A 298 7.69 -9.07 -1.40
N PHE A 299 6.51 -8.79 -1.94
CA PHE A 299 6.35 -8.33 -3.33
C PHE A 299 6.92 -9.27 -4.42
N SER A 300 7.17 -10.53 -4.07
CA SER A 300 7.74 -11.60 -4.89
C SER A 300 6.74 -12.17 -5.92
N SER A 301 6.03 -11.31 -6.63
CA SER A 301 5.04 -11.71 -7.63
C SER A 301 5.06 -10.81 -8.85
N CYS A 302 4.47 -11.31 -9.94
CA CYS A 302 4.15 -10.52 -11.11
C CYS A 302 2.66 -10.19 -11.13
N ASN A 303 2.31 -8.99 -11.59
CA ASN A 303 0.92 -8.57 -11.77
C ASN A 303 0.37 -9.02 -13.14
N SER A 304 -0.89 -8.66 -13.44
CA SER A 304 -1.56 -8.99 -14.71
C SER A 304 -1.01 -8.26 -15.94
N ALA A 305 -0.22 -7.20 -15.75
CA ALA A 305 0.46 -6.41 -16.79
C ALA A 305 1.93 -6.84 -16.98
N PRO A 306 2.21 -8.14 -16.90
CA PRO A 306 3.51 -8.78 -16.62
C PRO A 306 4.58 -8.00 -15.82
N ALA A 307 4.18 -7.11 -14.91
CA ALA A 307 5.13 -6.34 -14.12
C ALA A 307 5.52 -7.09 -12.84
N CYS A 308 6.80 -7.25 -12.57
CA CYS A 308 7.30 -8.12 -11.49
C CYS A 308 8.08 -7.34 -10.43
N GLY A 309 7.95 -7.79 -9.17
CA GLY A 309 8.80 -7.37 -8.07
C GLY A 309 8.43 -6.04 -7.42
N MET A 310 9.32 -5.57 -6.55
CA MET A 310 9.14 -4.34 -5.77
C MET A 310 9.04 -3.10 -6.67
N PHE A 311 9.86 -3.01 -7.73
CA PHE A 311 9.88 -1.88 -8.66
C PHE A 311 9.07 -2.11 -9.95
N GLN A 312 8.26 -3.17 -10.00
CA GLN A 312 7.29 -3.46 -11.08
C GLN A 312 7.88 -3.37 -12.50
N PHE A 313 9.03 -3.99 -12.73
CA PHE A 313 9.61 -4.06 -14.07
C PHE A 313 8.78 -4.93 -15.00
N THR A 314 8.66 -4.54 -16.28
CA THR A 314 7.95 -5.33 -17.30
C THR A 314 8.91 -5.96 -18.30
N ASP A 315 8.51 -7.13 -18.82
CA ASP A 315 9.19 -7.83 -19.90
C ASP A 315 8.24 -8.09 -21.07
N LYS A 316 8.29 -7.22 -22.08
CA LYS A 316 7.55 -7.38 -23.35
C LYS A 316 8.39 -8.19 -24.35
N GLY A 317 8.91 -9.33 -23.91
CA GLY A 317 9.87 -10.13 -24.67
C GLY A 317 11.20 -9.38 -24.91
N LYS A 318 11.77 -9.45 -26.11
CA LYS A 318 13.10 -8.85 -26.42
C LYS A 318 13.18 -7.32 -26.23
N ASN A 319 12.04 -6.64 -26.07
CA ASN A 319 11.94 -5.18 -25.93
C ASN A 319 11.36 -4.76 -24.57
N GLY A 320 11.43 -5.62 -23.54
CA GLY A 320 11.07 -5.27 -22.17
C GLY A 320 11.96 -4.18 -21.58
N THR A 321 11.41 -3.38 -20.66
CA THR A 321 12.15 -2.33 -19.97
C THR A 321 13.35 -2.92 -19.22
N TYR A 322 13.14 -4.01 -18.48
CA TYR A 322 14.20 -4.67 -17.73
C TYR A 322 15.36 -5.14 -18.62
N ARG A 323 15.06 -5.87 -19.70
CA ARG A 323 16.08 -6.35 -20.65
C ARG A 323 16.81 -5.21 -21.35
N THR A 324 16.12 -4.09 -21.58
CA THR A 324 16.74 -2.88 -22.12
C THR A 324 17.78 -2.33 -21.15
N VAL A 325 17.45 -2.22 -19.85
CA VAL A 325 18.41 -1.78 -18.83
C VAL A 325 19.62 -2.71 -18.75
N VAL A 326 19.40 -4.04 -18.70
CA VAL A 326 20.48 -5.05 -18.70
C VAL A 326 21.44 -4.87 -19.88
N ARG A 327 20.91 -4.59 -21.07
CA ARG A 327 21.73 -4.36 -22.28
C ARG A 327 22.44 -3.00 -22.27
N THR A 328 21.80 -1.96 -21.76
CA THR A 328 22.35 -0.60 -21.73
C THR A 328 23.51 -0.48 -20.75
N TYR A 329 23.49 -1.24 -19.65
CA TYR A 329 24.49 -1.20 -18.58
C TYR A 329 25.11 -2.58 -18.31
N PRO A 330 25.91 -3.12 -19.25
CA PRO A 330 26.50 -4.45 -19.08
C PRO A 330 27.43 -4.54 -17.86
N LYS A 331 28.12 -3.44 -17.51
CA LYS A 331 28.99 -3.37 -16.32
C LYS A 331 28.22 -3.49 -15.00
N ALA A 332 26.92 -3.22 -14.98
CA ALA A 332 26.12 -3.33 -13.77
C ALA A 332 25.95 -4.77 -13.30
N ASN A 333 26.24 -5.75 -14.15
CA ASN A 333 26.14 -7.18 -13.86
C ASN A 333 24.78 -7.59 -13.27
N LEU A 334 23.70 -7.00 -13.81
CA LEU A 334 22.33 -7.37 -13.42
C LEU A 334 22.04 -8.82 -13.77
N ILE A 335 21.20 -9.47 -12.95
CA ILE A 335 20.67 -10.81 -13.23
C ILE A 335 19.91 -10.77 -14.55
N LYS A 336 20.39 -11.50 -15.56
CA LYS A 336 19.86 -11.42 -16.94
C LYS A 336 18.46 -12.01 -17.07
N ASP A 337 18.14 -13.02 -16.26
CA ASP A 337 16.80 -13.59 -16.24
C ASP A 337 15.82 -12.57 -15.65
N PHE A 338 14.78 -12.22 -16.43
CA PHE A 338 13.85 -11.16 -16.05
C PHE A 338 13.12 -11.47 -14.75
N LYS A 339 12.60 -12.69 -14.60
CA LYS A 339 11.77 -13.04 -13.45
C LYS A 339 12.64 -13.09 -12.19
N THR A 340 13.77 -13.79 -12.25
CA THR A 340 14.71 -13.87 -11.12
C THR A 340 15.23 -12.48 -10.75
N GLY A 341 15.69 -11.70 -11.73
CA GLY A 341 16.27 -10.39 -11.49
C GLY A 341 15.27 -9.33 -11.03
N SER A 342 14.04 -9.32 -11.54
CA SER A 342 13.04 -8.34 -11.11
C SER A 342 12.45 -8.67 -9.75
N LEU A 343 12.46 -9.95 -9.33
CA LEU A 343 11.98 -10.37 -8.02
C LEU A 343 13.03 -10.21 -6.91
N ASP A 344 14.31 -10.19 -7.26
CA ASP A 344 15.40 -9.82 -6.33
C ASP A 344 15.36 -8.31 -6.06
N HIS A 345 15.14 -7.92 -4.80
CA HIS A 345 14.90 -6.51 -4.46
C HIS A 345 16.10 -5.61 -4.74
N VAL A 346 17.32 -6.05 -4.42
CA VAL A 346 18.55 -5.26 -4.62
C VAL A 346 18.84 -5.10 -6.10
N ASN A 347 18.79 -6.19 -6.87
CA ASN A 347 18.97 -6.16 -8.32
C ASN A 347 17.88 -5.35 -9.02
N SER A 348 16.62 -5.44 -8.55
CA SER A 348 15.53 -4.61 -9.08
C SER A 348 15.73 -3.13 -8.74
N ALA A 349 16.25 -2.78 -7.56
CA ALA A 349 16.59 -1.41 -7.21
C ALA A 349 17.74 -0.89 -8.09
N MET A 350 18.79 -1.69 -8.32
CA MET A 350 19.86 -1.37 -9.27
C MET A 350 19.29 -1.07 -10.67
N ALA A 351 18.39 -1.92 -11.15
CA ALA A 351 17.74 -1.72 -12.44
C ALA A 351 16.92 -0.41 -12.49
N ALA A 352 16.23 -0.04 -11.40
CA ALA A 352 15.48 1.22 -11.31
C ALA A 352 16.41 2.44 -11.38
N MET A 353 17.54 2.40 -10.68
CA MET A 353 18.57 3.45 -10.72
C MET A 353 19.10 3.67 -12.13
N LEU A 354 19.43 2.59 -12.82
CA LEU A 354 19.97 2.61 -14.18
C LEU A 354 18.94 3.08 -15.21
N LEU A 355 17.66 2.74 -15.02
CA LEU A 355 16.59 3.24 -15.87
C LEU A 355 16.41 4.75 -15.72
N ASP A 356 16.39 5.26 -14.47
CA ASP A 356 16.29 6.69 -14.22
C ASP A 356 17.52 7.45 -14.74
N ASP A 357 18.73 6.90 -14.62
CA ASP A 357 19.93 7.46 -15.24
C ASP A 357 19.84 7.52 -16.78
N SER A 358 19.31 6.47 -17.41
CA SER A 358 19.11 6.46 -18.87
C SER A 358 18.06 7.48 -19.32
N ASN A 359 16.99 7.63 -18.53
CA ASN A 359 15.95 8.63 -18.77
C ASN A 359 16.52 10.04 -18.60
N LEU A 360 17.30 10.26 -17.53
CA LEU A 360 17.98 11.53 -17.28
C LEU A 360 18.95 11.87 -18.40
N GLY A 361 19.75 10.92 -18.90
CA GLY A 361 20.65 11.15 -20.02
C GLY A 361 19.91 11.59 -21.29
N SER A 362 18.71 11.05 -21.52
CA SER A 362 17.86 11.49 -22.62
C SER A 362 17.35 12.92 -22.43
N LEU A 363 17.01 13.31 -21.20
CA LEU A 363 16.59 14.67 -20.86
C LEU A 363 17.75 15.66 -20.95
N VAL A 364 18.92 15.34 -20.40
CA VAL A 364 20.14 16.17 -20.46
C VAL A 364 20.56 16.40 -21.91
N LYS A 365 20.54 15.35 -22.74
CA LYS A 365 20.85 15.47 -24.18
C LYS A 365 19.92 16.44 -24.89
N LYS A 366 18.63 16.49 -24.52
CA LYS A 366 17.63 17.31 -25.21
C LYS A 366 17.49 18.73 -24.65
N TYR A 367 17.54 18.88 -23.33
CA TYR A 367 17.23 20.15 -22.63
C TYR A 367 18.45 20.80 -21.97
N GLY A 368 19.62 20.14 -22.04
CA GLY A 368 20.86 20.57 -21.41
C GLY A 368 20.97 20.15 -19.95
N ALA A 369 22.17 20.28 -19.38
CA ALA A 369 22.48 19.86 -18.02
C ALA A 369 21.65 20.56 -16.93
N LYS A 370 21.10 21.75 -17.22
CA LYS A 370 20.22 22.50 -16.29
C LYS A 370 18.97 21.74 -15.85
N ILE A 371 18.52 20.74 -16.61
CA ILE A 371 17.37 19.90 -16.22
C ILE A 371 17.64 19.11 -14.94
N TYR A 372 18.91 18.86 -14.62
CA TYR A 372 19.32 18.13 -13.41
C TYR A 372 19.13 18.94 -12.13
N THR A 373 19.12 20.27 -12.22
CA THR A 373 18.85 21.16 -11.07
C THR A 373 17.41 21.67 -11.06
N ASP A 374 16.55 21.16 -11.93
CA ASP A 374 15.13 21.50 -11.94
C ASP A 374 14.45 20.92 -10.70
N GLN A 375 13.64 21.73 -10.01
CA GLN A 375 12.90 21.31 -8.82
C GLN A 375 11.92 20.15 -9.11
N ARG A 376 11.53 19.97 -10.37
CA ARG A 376 10.66 18.89 -10.84
C ARG A 376 11.41 17.70 -11.43
N LEU A 377 12.74 17.64 -11.32
CA LEU A 377 13.53 16.54 -11.87
C LEU A 377 12.93 15.16 -11.52
N GLU A 378 12.58 14.96 -10.25
CA GLU A 378 12.01 13.69 -9.81
C GLU A 378 10.68 13.36 -10.51
N GLU A 379 9.83 14.37 -10.71
CA GLU A 379 8.55 14.19 -11.40
C GLU A 379 8.80 13.77 -12.85
N TYR A 380 9.80 14.34 -13.52
CA TYR A 380 10.16 13.97 -14.89
C TYR A 380 10.66 12.53 -14.97
N LEU A 381 11.46 12.09 -14.00
CA LEU A 381 11.97 10.72 -13.95
C LEU A 381 10.87 9.73 -13.57
N ALA A 382 10.04 10.04 -12.58
CA ALA A 382 8.87 9.25 -12.19
C ALA A 382 7.88 9.08 -13.35
N ALA A 383 7.59 10.16 -14.08
CA ALA A 383 6.71 10.12 -15.23
C ALA A 383 7.33 9.34 -16.41
N SER A 384 8.65 9.44 -16.60
CA SER A 384 9.37 8.67 -17.62
C SER A 384 9.34 7.17 -17.29
N TYR A 385 9.53 6.81 -16.02
CA TYR A 385 9.51 5.45 -15.51
C TYR A 385 8.16 4.77 -15.76
N ASN A 386 7.07 5.40 -15.31
CA ASN A 386 5.72 4.84 -15.44
C ASN A 386 5.15 4.96 -16.87
N GLY A 387 5.26 6.15 -17.48
CA GLY A 387 4.56 6.50 -18.72
C GLY A 387 5.33 6.24 -20.01
N ALA A 388 6.66 6.20 -19.94
CA ALA A 388 7.68 6.30 -20.98
C ALA A 388 8.20 7.75 -21.26
N PRO A 389 9.52 7.92 -21.52
CA PRO A 389 10.16 9.24 -21.69
C PRO A 389 9.53 10.15 -22.74
N ARG A 390 9.00 9.57 -23.83
CA ARG A 390 8.39 10.34 -24.93
C ARG A 390 7.25 11.25 -24.49
N TRP A 391 6.50 10.88 -23.45
CA TRP A 391 5.39 11.70 -22.94
C TRP A 391 5.90 12.87 -22.11
N VAL A 392 6.95 12.65 -21.32
CA VAL A 392 7.64 13.71 -20.57
C VAL A 392 8.25 14.72 -21.55
N THR A 393 8.96 14.23 -22.57
CA THR A 393 9.48 15.07 -23.65
C THR A 393 8.39 15.90 -24.34
N LYS A 394 7.28 15.26 -24.72
CA LYS A 394 6.14 15.96 -25.34
C LYS A 394 5.56 17.04 -24.43
N SER A 395 5.46 16.75 -23.13
CA SER A 395 4.96 17.69 -22.14
C SER A 395 5.89 18.87 -21.93
N LEU A 396 7.19 18.62 -21.77
CA LEU A 396 8.20 19.66 -21.61
C LEU A 396 8.29 20.56 -22.85
N ASP A 397 8.27 20.00 -24.06
CA ASP A 397 8.26 20.78 -25.29
C ASP A 397 7.05 21.73 -25.34
N ALA A 398 5.89 21.27 -24.87
CA ALA A 398 4.69 22.11 -24.84
C ALA A 398 4.76 23.21 -23.76
N THR A 399 5.32 22.91 -22.58
CA THR A 399 5.49 23.93 -21.53
C THR A 399 6.53 24.96 -21.92
N LEU A 400 7.69 24.54 -22.44
CA LEU A 400 8.80 25.42 -22.79
C LEU A 400 8.54 26.23 -24.06
N SER A 401 7.93 25.63 -25.10
CA SER A 401 7.76 26.30 -26.40
C SER A 401 6.37 26.83 -26.67
N LYS A 402 5.34 26.35 -25.96
CA LYS A 402 3.92 26.70 -26.23
C LYS A 402 3.22 27.31 -25.01
N ASN A 403 3.99 27.71 -24.00
CA ASN A 403 3.52 28.34 -22.77
C ASN A 403 2.37 27.58 -22.07
N VAL A 404 2.41 26.24 -22.14
CA VAL A 404 1.43 25.41 -21.41
C VAL A 404 1.80 25.40 -19.94
N SER A 405 0.97 26.05 -19.11
CA SER A 405 1.19 26.20 -17.66
C SER A 405 1.22 24.87 -16.89
N ASN A 406 0.38 23.92 -17.28
CA ASN A 406 0.34 22.59 -16.68
C ASN A 406 1.28 21.63 -17.42
N TRP A 407 2.47 21.38 -16.86
CA TRP A 407 3.43 20.43 -17.43
C TRP A 407 2.92 18.99 -17.48
N GLY A 408 1.92 18.60 -16.69
CA GLY A 408 1.35 17.24 -16.72
C GLY A 408 0.42 16.97 -17.90
N LYS A 409 0.05 18.00 -18.69
CA LYS A 409 -1.03 17.95 -19.70
C LYS A 409 -0.91 16.81 -20.72
N TYR A 410 0.29 16.40 -21.09
CA TYR A 410 0.51 15.37 -22.12
C TYR A 410 0.96 14.02 -21.54
N LEU A 411 0.94 13.86 -20.22
CA LEU A 411 1.17 12.58 -19.57
C LEU A 411 -0.02 11.64 -19.81
N LYS A 412 0.21 10.34 -19.64
CA LYS A 412 -0.90 9.38 -19.60
C LYS A 412 -1.67 9.53 -18.31
N SER A 413 -2.97 9.22 -18.31
CA SER A 413 -3.81 9.28 -17.11
C SER A 413 -3.28 8.44 -15.94
N GLU A 414 -2.78 7.23 -16.20
CA GLU A 414 -2.14 6.42 -15.15
C GLU A 414 -0.90 7.11 -14.56
N THR A 415 -0.11 7.78 -15.39
CA THR A 415 1.08 8.53 -14.98
C THR A 415 0.71 9.78 -14.18
N GLU A 416 -0.41 10.44 -14.47
CA GLU A 416 -0.95 11.51 -13.62
C GLU A 416 -1.29 10.98 -12.23
N GLY A 417 -1.91 9.80 -12.14
CA GLY A 417 -2.14 9.10 -10.88
C GLY A 417 -0.83 8.81 -10.14
N PHE A 418 0.20 8.37 -10.87
CA PHE A 418 1.54 8.17 -10.33
C PHE A 418 2.13 9.49 -9.75
N MET A 419 1.94 10.63 -10.41
CA MET A 419 2.39 11.94 -9.90
C MET A 419 1.67 12.34 -8.62
N VAL A 420 0.37 12.02 -8.48
CA VAL A 420 -0.37 12.26 -7.23
C VAL A 420 0.26 11.48 -6.07
N LYS A 421 0.64 10.22 -6.28
CA LYS A 421 1.34 9.44 -5.24
C LYS A 421 2.66 10.11 -4.84
N LEU A 422 3.43 10.57 -5.82
CA LEU A 422 4.72 11.24 -5.56
C LEU A 422 4.55 12.49 -4.71
N ASP A 423 3.58 13.34 -5.06
CA ASP A 423 3.27 14.57 -4.34
C ASP A 423 2.82 14.28 -2.89
N LEU A 424 2.02 13.23 -2.68
CA LEU A 424 1.64 12.80 -1.33
C LEU A 424 2.86 12.32 -0.53
N LEU A 425 3.72 11.49 -1.14
CA LEU A 425 4.93 10.99 -0.49
C LEU A 425 5.97 12.07 -0.20
N LYS A 426 5.97 13.19 -0.94
CA LYS A 426 6.82 14.37 -0.63
C LYS A 426 6.38 15.12 0.62
N ARG A 427 5.13 14.94 1.05
CA ARG A 427 4.52 15.66 2.17
C ARG A 427 4.52 14.86 3.47
N ILE A 428 4.79 13.57 3.40
CA ILE A 428 4.94 12.70 4.56
C ILE A 428 6.41 12.32 4.66
N ASP A 429 7.01 12.54 5.82
CA ASP A 429 8.38 12.11 6.08
C ASP A 429 8.43 10.57 6.04
N ILE A 430 9.33 10.03 5.23
CA ILE A 430 9.43 8.60 4.86
C ILE A 430 10.85 8.06 4.86
#